data_AF-A0A2S1YQK0-F1
#
_entry.id   AF-A0A2S1YQK0-F1
#
_cell.length_a   1.000
_cell.length_b   1.000
_cell.length_c   1.000
_cell.angle_alpha   90.00
_cell.angle_beta   90.00
_cell.angle_gamma   90.00
#
_symmetry.space_group_name_H-M   'P 1'
#
loop_
_entity.id
_entity.type
_entity.pdbx_description
1 polymer ?
#
loop_
_entity_poly.entity_id
_entity_poly.type
_entity_poly.pdbx_seq_one_letter_code
_entity_poly.pdbx_strand_id
1 'polypeptide(L)'
;MTYRANYKLAAFVKKIQKLILANLFSTFLFVILPCSFAIVAADNFEHKKFWLFEAGIIVINTVTFLGLCRKGKVINRTVQAIEIDHNALTLKTFEVRIFKFVLFKSEKKRMLLSDITILNDIFPLKDKEYLNDCKCCLLKEGNNVFYFLSDFFEHDVVNMVTRK
;
A
#
# COMPACT_ATOMS: atom_id res chain seq x y z
N MET A 1 -25.57 7.46 -5.46
CA MET A 1 -25.06 6.61 -6.56
C MET A 1 -23.67 6.09 -6.20
N THR A 2 -23.31 4.87 -6.63
CA THR A 2 -21.99 4.25 -6.34
C THR A 2 -21.10 4.25 -7.58
N TYR A 3 -19.92 4.83 -7.46
CA TYR A 3 -18.91 4.93 -8.50
C TYR A 3 -17.68 4.13 -8.09
N ARG A 4 -17.16 3.30 -8.99
CA ARG A 4 -15.98 2.47 -8.73
C ARG A 4 -14.80 2.97 -9.56
N ALA A 5 -13.61 2.85 -9.00
CA ALA A 5 -12.40 3.03 -9.78
C ALA A 5 -12.37 2.02 -10.94
N ASN A 6 -11.85 2.46 -12.07
CA ASN A 6 -11.68 1.65 -13.26
C ASN A 6 -10.81 0.40 -12.96
N TYR A 7 -11.05 -0.70 -13.68
CA TYR A 7 -10.34 -1.98 -13.57
C TYR A 7 -8.81 -1.84 -13.62
N LYS A 8 -8.28 -0.83 -14.32
CA LYS A 8 -6.84 -0.54 -14.37
C LYS A 8 -6.24 -0.28 -12.98
N LEU A 9 -6.95 0.44 -12.11
CA LEU A 9 -6.47 0.69 -10.75
C LEU A 9 -6.45 -0.59 -9.92
N ALA A 10 -7.48 -1.42 -10.04
CA ALA A 10 -7.54 -2.71 -9.36
C ALA A 10 -6.41 -3.65 -9.83
N ALA A 11 -6.11 -3.66 -11.13
CA ALA A 11 -5.00 -4.44 -11.70
C ALA A 11 -3.65 -3.95 -11.19
N PHE A 12 -3.45 -2.63 -11.14
CA PHE A 12 -2.25 -2.00 -10.57
C PHE A 12 -2.06 -2.36 -9.09
N VAL A 13 -3.12 -2.22 -8.27
CA VAL A 13 -3.09 -2.60 -6.85
C VAL A 13 -2.72 -4.07 -6.69
N LYS A 14 -3.29 -4.96 -7.52
CA LYS A 14 -2.98 -6.39 -7.51
C LYS A 14 -1.53 -6.67 -7.91
N LYS A 15 -0.96 -5.94 -8.88
CA LYS A 15 0.46 -6.02 -9.26
C LYS A 15 1.35 -5.64 -8.08
N ILE A 16 1.06 -4.53 -7.39
CA ILE A 16 1.82 -4.14 -6.20
C ILE A 16 1.69 -5.16 -5.07
N GLN A 17 0.49 -5.70 -4.82
CA GLN A 17 0.33 -6.76 -3.83
C GLN A 17 1.18 -8.00 -4.14
N LYS A 18 1.28 -8.39 -5.42
CA LYS A 18 2.17 -9.48 -5.84
C LYS A 18 3.65 -9.14 -5.64
N LEU A 19 4.08 -7.93 -5.97
CA LEU A 19 5.45 -7.47 -5.75
C LEU A 19 5.81 -7.44 -4.25
N ILE A 20 4.87 -6.99 -3.42
CA ILE A 20 5.01 -7.03 -1.96
C ILE A 20 5.22 -8.48 -1.50
N LEU A 21 4.43 -9.42 -2.03
CA LEU A 21 4.53 -10.84 -1.68
C LEU A 21 5.86 -11.47 -2.13
N ALA A 22 6.31 -11.17 -3.36
CA ALA A 22 7.55 -11.71 -3.92
C ALA A 22 8.79 -11.21 -3.16
N ASN A 23 8.87 -9.92 -2.84
CA ASN A 23 9.98 -9.37 -2.05
C ASN A 23 10.07 -10.02 -0.66
N LEU A 24 8.92 -10.28 -0.03
CA LEU A 24 8.85 -10.91 1.29
C LEU A 24 9.25 -12.41 1.24
N PHE A 25 8.94 -13.11 0.14
CA PHE A 25 9.40 -14.48 -0.07
C PHE A 25 10.91 -14.56 -0.31
N SER A 26 11.48 -13.63 -1.09
CA SER A 26 12.93 -13.57 -1.29
C SER A 26 13.69 -13.33 0.03
N THR A 27 13.16 -12.42 0.85
CA THR A 27 13.63 -12.14 2.22
C THR A 27 13.68 -13.42 3.08
N PHE A 28 12.64 -14.27 3.03
CA PHE A 28 12.58 -15.53 3.78
C PHE A 28 13.62 -16.57 3.29
N LEU A 29 13.81 -16.67 1.97
CA LEU A 29 14.81 -17.55 1.35
C LEU A 29 16.24 -17.17 1.75
N PHE A 30 16.56 -15.88 1.80
CA PHE A 30 17.91 -15.41 2.16
C PHE A 30 18.22 -15.48 3.67
N VAL A 31 17.24 -15.75 4.53
CA VAL A 31 17.47 -15.96 5.99
C VAL A 31 17.67 -17.43 6.29
N ILE A 32 16.77 -18.27 5.79
CA ILE A 32 16.66 -19.65 6.28
C ILE A 32 17.70 -20.55 5.63
N LEU A 33 18.07 -20.30 4.36
CA LEU A 33 19.06 -21.09 3.66
C LEU A 33 20.48 -20.93 4.24
N PRO A 34 20.94 -19.71 4.58
CA PRO A 34 22.24 -19.54 5.22
C PRO A 34 22.30 -20.11 6.64
N CYS A 35 21.21 -19.97 7.42
CA CYS A 35 21.10 -20.60 8.74
C CYS A 35 21.27 -22.12 8.69
N SER A 36 20.58 -22.80 7.75
CA SER A 36 20.68 -24.25 7.60
C SER A 36 22.05 -24.68 7.06
N PHE A 37 22.68 -23.88 6.20
CA PHE A 37 24.04 -24.15 5.72
C PHE A 37 25.10 -24.01 6.83
N ALA A 38 24.99 -23.00 7.69
CA ALA A 38 25.92 -22.79 8.80
C ALA A 38 25.83 -23.88 9.89
N ILE A 39 24.63 -24.45 10.11
CA ILE A 39 24.44 -25.60 11.01
C ILE A 39 25.13 -26.86 10.46
N VAL A 40 25.17 -27.03 9.14
CA VAL A 40 25.80 -28.20 8.48
C VAL A 40 27.32 -28.04 8.33
N ALA A 41 27.82 -26.81 8.18
CA ALA A 41 29.24 -26.51 7.98
C ALA A 41 30.04 -26.33 9.29
N ALA A 42 29.51 -26.82 10.42
CA ALA A 42 29.85 -26.42 11.79
C ALA A 42 31.27 -26.74 12.30
N ASP A 43 32.15 -27.38 11.53
CA ASP A 43 33.49 -27.73 12.04
C ASP A 43 34.51 -26.58 11.96
N ASN A 44 34.26 -25.47 11.25
CA ASN A 44 35.28 -24.41 11.05
C ASN A 44 34.77 -22.96 11.03
N PHE A 45 33.55 -22.69 11.45
CA PHE A 45 32.99 -21.32 11.35
C PHE A 45 33.18 -20.53 12.66
N GLU A 46 33.88 -19.39 12.61
CA GLU A 46 33.99 -18.47 13.74
C GLU A 46 32.59 -17.97 14.17
N HIS A 47 32.07 -18.49 15.28
CA HIS A 47 30.73 -18.16 15.80
C HIS A 47 30.42 -16.65 15.84
N LYS A 48 31.40 -15.80 16.11
CA LYS A 48 31.23 -14.35 16.15
C LYS A 48 30.87 -13.73 14.80
N LYS A 49 31.47 -14.22 13.71
CA LYS A 49 31.17 -13.76 12.33
C LYS A 49 29.79 -14.24 11.87
N PHE A 50 29.39 -15.45 12.28
CA PHE A 50 28.06 -15.99 12.02
C PHE A 50 26.96 -15.15 12.68
N TRP A 51 27.06 -14.86 13.98
CA TRP A 51 26.06 -14.05 14.67
C TRP A 51 25.96 -12.61 14.15
N LEU A 52 27.09 -12.02 13.73
CA LEU A 52 27.09 -10.70 13.09
C LEU A 52 26.36 -10.71 11.74
N PHE A 53 26.57 -11.75 10.94
CA PHE A 53 25.89 -11.97 9.66
C PHE A 53 24.38 -12.15 9.85
N GLU A 54 23.96 -13.01 10.79
CA GLU A 54 22.55 -13.23 11.14
C GLU A 54 21.86 -11.94 11.60
N ALA A 55 22.52 -11.18 12.49
CA ALA A 55 21.99 -9.89 12.94
C ALA A 55 21.82 -8.91 11.77
N GLY A 56 22.78 -8.87 10.83
CA GLY A 56 22.69 -8.04 9.62
C GLY A 56 21.50 -8.41 8.73
N ILE A 57 21.27 -9.71 8.52
CA ILE A 57 20.12 -10.22 7.77
C ILE A 57 18.80 -9.83 8.45
N ILE A 58 18.68 -10.02 9.77
CA ILE A 58 17.47 -9.66 10.53
C ILE A 58 17.13 -8.17 10.36
N VAL A 59 18.14 -7.30 10.43
CA VAL A 59 17.98 -5.85 10.27
C VAL A 59 17.48 -5.51 8.85
N ILE A 60 18.13 -6.04 7.81
CA ILE A 60 17.73 -5.81 6.41
C ILE A 60 16.28 -6.24 6.17
N ASN A 61 15.89 -7.38 6.73
CA ASN A 61 14.53 -7.91 6.56
C ASN A 61 13.49 -7.12 7.31
N THR A 62 13.82 -6.65 8.51
CA THR A 62 12.93 -5.78 9.28
C THR A 62 12.71 -4.45 8.56
N VAL A 63 13.78 -3.83 8.05
CA VAL A 63 13.68 -2.59 7.26
C VAL A 63 12.85 -2.82 6.00
N THR A 64 13.10 -3.93 5.29
CA THR A 64 12.34 -4.30 4.08
C THR A 64 10.86 -4.52 4.40
N PHE A 65 10.55 -5.29 5.46
CA PHE A 65 9.19 -5.56 5.91
C PHE A 65 8.44 -4.28 6.32
N LEU A 66 9.10 -3.37 7.03
CA LEU A 66 8.54 -2.06 7.38
C LEU A 66 8.25 -1.23 6.13
N GLY A 67 9.14 -1.26 5.13
CA GLY A 67 8.93 -0.65 3.83
C GLY A 67 7.70 -1.20 3.11
N LEU A 68 7.51 -2.53 3.14
CA LEU A 68 6.33 -3.19 2.56
C LEU A 68 5.04 -2.82 3.32
N CYS A 69 5.08 -2.79 4.65
CA CYS A 69 3.97 -2.34 5.48
C CYS A 69 3.55 -0.90 5.18
N ARG A 70 4.51 0.00 5.00
CA ARG A 70 4.24 1.39 4.58
C ARG A 70 3.53 1.44 3.24
N LYS A 71 4.00 0.68 2.24
CA LYS A 71 3.35 0.60 0.93
C LYS A 71 1.93 0.06 1.03
N GLY A 72 1.71 -1.02 1.79
CA GLY A 72 0.38 -1.58 1.99
C GLY A 72 -0.60 -0.61 2.67
N LYS A 73 -0.13 0.19 3.63
CA LYS A 73 -0.92 1.27 4.25
C LYS A 73 -1.35 2.33 3.24
N VAL A 74 -0.47 2.73 2.32
CA VAL A 74 -0.82 3.69 1.26
C VAL A 74 -1.93 3.13 0.36
N ILE A 75 -1.78 1.88 -0.09
CA ILE A 75 -2.79 1.22 -0.93
C ILE A 75 -4.13 1.10 -0.16
N ASN A 76 -4.09 0.75 1.12
CA ASN A 76 -5.29 0.63 1.94
C ASN A 76 -5.98 1.97 2.21
N ARG A 77 -5.26 3.09 2.11
CA ARG A 77 -5.86 4.44 2.14
C ARG A 77 -6.28 4.94 0.76
N THR A 78 -6.02 4.18 -0.29
CA THR A 78 -6.43 4.54 -1.65
C THR A 78 -7.90 4.21 -1.86
N VAL A 79 -8.64 5.15 -2.45
CA VAL A 79 -10.07 5.02 -2.69
C VAL A 79 -10.31 4.00 -3.82
N GLN A 80 -11.10 2.98 -3.52
CA GLN A 80 -11.56 1.97 -4.47
C GLN A 80 -12.93 2.34 -5.06
N ALA A 81 -13.82 2.86 -4.23
CA ALA A 81 -15.16 3.25 -4.64
C ALA A 81 -15.66 4.43 -3.82
N ILE A 82 -16.59 5.18 -4.41
CA ILE A 82 -17.19 6.37 -3.84
C ILE A 82 -18.70 6.24 -3.99
N GLU A 83 -19.44 6.45 -2.90
CA GLU A 83 -20.89 6.59 -2.94
C GLU A 83 -21.22 8.04 -2.59
N ILE A 84 -21.86 8.74 -3.53
CA ILE A 84 -22.32 10.11 -3.31
C ILE A 84 -23.80 10.06 -3.01
N ASP A 85 -24.18 10.64 -1.87
CA ASP A 85 -25.57 10.77 -1.43
C ASP A 85 -25.81 12.18 -0.91
N HIS A 86 -26.46 13.01 -1.73
CA HIS A 86 -26.82 14.40 -1.45
C HIS A 86 -25.59 15.23 -0.99
N ASN A 87 -25.38 15.36 0.32
CA ASN A 87 -24.28 16.13 0.92
C ASN A 87 -23.20 15.25 1.58
N ALA A 88 -23.31 13.93 1.45
CA ALA A 88 -22.40 12.96 2.05
C ALA A 88 -21.63 12.19 0.98
N LEU A 89 -20.33 12.07 1.22
CA LEU A 89 -19.40 11.24 0.47
C LEU A 89 -19.07 10.00 1.30
N THR A 90 -19.37 8.82 0.79
CA THR A 90 -18.94 7.56 1.41
C THR A 90 -17.82 6.94 0.59
N LEU A 91 -16.61 6.95 1.14
CA LEU A 91 -15.45 6.32 0.53
C LEU A 91 -15.38 4.86 0.95
N LYS A 92 -14.97 4.01 0.02
CA LYS A 92 -14.54 2.65 0.28
C LYS A 92 -13.09 2.50 -0.20
N THR A 93 -12.22 2.02 0.67
CA THR A 93 -10.81 1.82 0.34
C THR A 93 -10.47 0.37 -0.04
N PHE A 94 -9.28 0.15 -0.59
CA PHE A 94 -8.81 -1.20 -0.92
C PHE A 94 -8.51 -2.03 0.32
N GLU A 95 -8.90 -3.31 0.29
CA GLU A 95 -8.36 -4.31 1.20
C GLU A 95 -6.95 -4.73 0.75
N VAL A 96 -6.01 -4.74 1.69
CA VAL A 96 -4.62 -5.10 1.40
C VAL A 96 -4.16 -6.15 2.38
N ARG A 97 -3.79 -7.30 1.84
CA ARG A 97 -3.19 -8.38 2.60
C ARG A 97 -1.68 -8.40 2.35
N ILE A 98 -0.90 -8.18 3.40
CA ILE A 98 0.54 -8.42 3.40
C ILE A 98 0.76 -9.79 4.03
N PHE A 99 0.97 -10.80 3.18
CA PHE A 99 1.16 -12.19 3.58
C PHE A 99 -0.01 -12.74 4.43
N LYS A 100 0.17 -13.83 5.17
CA LYS A 100 -0.82 -14.35 6.12
C LYS A 100 -0.90 -13.55 7.45
N PHE A 101 0.05 -12.66 7.72
CA PHE A 101 0.20 -12.04 9.05
C PHE A 101 -0.49 -10.68 9.21
N VAL A 102 -0.54 -9.87 8.15
CA VAL A 102 -1.08 -8.50 8.25
C VAL A 102 -2.19 -8.30 7.22
N LEU A 103 -3.40 -8.03 7.72
CA LEU A 103 -4.56 -7.68 6.91
C LEU A 103 -4.97 -6.24 7.21
N PHE A 104 -4.80 -5.36 6.24
CA PHE A 104 -5.42 -4.04 6.25
C PHE A 104 -6.81 -4.17 5.63
N LYS A 105 -7.84 -4.20 6.49
CA LYS A 105 -9.24 -4.32 6.06
C LYS A 105 -9.66 -3.09 5.26
N SER A 106 -10.55 -3.29 4.30
CA SER A 106 -11.21 -2.18 3.61
C SER A 106 -11.96 -1.31 4.62
N GLU A 107 -11.75 0.00 4.55
CA GLU A 107 -12.47 0.97 5.36
C GLU A 107 -13.61 1.57 4.53
N LYS A 108 -14.82 1.59 5.11
CA LYS A 108 -15.95 2.34 4.57
C LYS A 108 -16.18 3.55 5.46
N LYS A 109 -15.96 4.74 4.94
CA LYS A 109 -15.98 5.99 5.71
C LYS A 109 -16.93 6.99 5.05
N ARG A 110 -17.96 7.38 5.79
CA ARG A 110 -18.89 8.45 5.40
C ARG A 110 -18.39 9.78 5.95
N MET A 111 -18.35 10.80 5.10
CA MET A 111 -17.89 12.16 5.40
C MET A 111 -18.86 13.15 4.75
N LEU A 112 -19.00 14.34 5.32
CA LEU A 112 -19.75 15.43 4.68
C LEU A 112 -18.87 16.13 3.66
N LEU A 113 -19.42 16.52 2.52
CA LEU A 113 -18.67 17.23 1.47
C LEU A 113 -18.10 18.57 1.97
N SER A 114 -18.77 19.21 2.93
CA SER A 114 -18.31 20.44 3.59
C SER A 114 -16.97 20.26 4.28
N ASP A 115 -16.79 19.12 4.95
CA ASP A 115 -15.70 18.87 5.89
C ASP A 115 -14.45 18.34 5.19
N ILE A 116 -14.59 17.98 3.92
CA ILE A 116 -13.49 17.47 3.10
C ILE A 116 -12.60 18.62 2.65
N THR A 117 -11.32 18.50 2.97
CA THR A 117 -10.27 19.33 2.38
C THR A 117 -9.57 18.52 1.29
N ILE A 118 -9.48 19.12 0.10
CA ILE A 118 -8.87 18.50 -1.08
C ILE A 118 -7.52 19.15 -1.32
N LEU A 119 -6.47 18.33 -1.33
CA LEU A 119 -5.11 18.79 -1.62
C LEU A 119 -4.57 18.01 -2.80
N ASN A 120 -3.99 18.70 -3.78
CA ASN A 120 -3.24 18.03 -4.83
C ASN A 120 -1.93 17.52 -4.25
N ASP A 121 -1.59 16.25 -4.49
CA ASP A 121 -0.37 15.64 -4.00
C ASP A 121 0.16 14.60 -4.99
N ILE A 122 1.42 14.23 -4.84
CA ILE A 122 2.04 13.15 -5.58
C ILE A 122 1.71 11.85 -4.86
N PHE A 123 1.14 10.88 -5.57
CA PHE A 123 0.86 9.58 -4.98
C PHE A 123 2.17 8.91 -4.53
N PRO A 124 2.30 8.50 -3.24
CA PRO A 124 3.59 8.11 -2.69
C PRO A 124 4.09 6.73 -3.15
N LEU A 125 3.33 6.02 -3.98
CA LEU A 125 3.80 4.82 -4.67
C LEU A 125 4.24 5.23 -6.08
N LYS A 126 5.55 5.35 -6.30
CA LYS A 126 6.09 5.52 -7.66
C LYS A 126 6.11 4.17 -8.36
N ASP A 127 5.21 3.97 -9.32
CA ASP A 127 5.35 2.96 -10.38
C ASP A 127 5.40 3.70 -11.72
N LYS A 128 6.58 3.68 -12.36
CA LYS A 128 6.87 4.44 -13.57
C LYS A 128 5.96 4.05 -14.74
N GLU A 129 5.42 2.84 -14.74
CA GLU A 129 4.56 2.34 -15.83
C GLU A 129 3.10 2.75 -15.69
N TYR A 130 2.60 2.96 -14.47
CA TYR A 130 1.16 3.10 -14.21
C TYR A 130 0.75 4.41 -13.52
N LEU A 131 1.68 5.14 -12.92
CA LEU A 131 1.36 6.26 -12.03
C LEU A 131 2.20 7.53 -12.25
N ASN A 132 3.11 7.53 -13.22
CA ASN A 132 4.04 8.66 -13.39
C ASN A 132 3.32 10.01 -13.61
N ASP A 133 2.15 10.00 -14.27
CA ASP A 133 1.37 11.21 -14.59
C ASP A 133 -0.03 11.19 -13.95
N CYS A 134 -0.21 10.36 -12.93
CA CYS A 134 -1.51 10.22 -12.26
C CYS A 134 -1.82 11.45 -11.40
N LYS A 135 -2.97 12.08 -11.65
CA LYS A 135 -3.53 13.11 -10.77
C LYS A 135 -4.05 12.46 -9.48
N CYS A 136 -3.42 12.82 -8.37
CA CYS A 136 -3.77 12.36 -7.04
C CYS A 136 -4.22 13.54 -6.17
N CYS A 137 -5.36 13.36 -5.52
CA CYS A 137 -5.90 14.29 -4.53
C CYS A 137 -5.95 13.59 -3.16
N LEU A 138 -5.57 14.30 -2.11
CA LEU A 138 -5.80 13.88 -0.74
C LEU A 138 -7.18 14.34 -0.30
N LEU A 139 -8.01 13.41 0.14
CA LEU A 139 -9.27 13.71 0.81
C LEU A 139 -9.01 13.65 2.32
N LYS A 140 -9.07 14.81 2.98
CA LYS A 140 -8.85 14.94 4.42
C LYS A 140 -10.15 15.20 5.17
N GLU A 141 -10.35 14.46 6.26
CA GLU A 141 -11.36 14.72 7.28
C GLU A 141 -10.67 14.65 8.65
N GLY A 142 -10.41 15.82 9.25
CA GLY A 142 -9.57 15.92 10.44
C GLY A 142 -8.18 15.30 10.22
N ASN A 143 -7.85 14.27 11.00
CA ASN A 143 -6.57 13.55 10.92
C ASN A 143 -6.55 12.39 9.90
N ASN A 144 -7.71 12.06 9.31
CA ASN A 144 -7.81 10.98 8.33
C ASN A 144 -7.45 11.50 6.94
N VAL A 145 -6.65 10.72 6.21
CA VAL A 145 -6.18 11.06 4.86
C VAL A 145 -6.41 9.88 3.94
N PHE A 146 -7.12 10.12 2.83
CA PHE A 146 -7.37 9.14 1.78
C PHE A 146 -6.80 9.61 0.44
N TYR A 147 -6.27 8.68 -0.35
CA TYR A 147 -5.71 8.96 -1.68
C TYR A 147 -6.77 8.71 -2.74
N PHE A 148 -7.18 9.78 -3.43
CA PHE A 148 -8.11 9.75 -4.54
C PHE A 148 -7.35 9.94 -5.85
N LEU A 149 -7.29 8.89 -6.67
CA LEU A 149 -6.59 8.93 -7.96
C LEU A 149 -7.61 9.25 -9.05
N SER A 150 -7.76 10.54 -9.38
CA SER A 150 -8.88 11.04 -10.18
C SER A 150 -8.95 10.42 -11.57
N ASP A 151 -7.81 10.10 -12.18
CA ASP A 151 -7.73 9.55 -13.53
C ASP A 151 -8.34 8.15 -13.67
N PHE A 152 -8.62 7.49 -12.54
CA PHE A 152 -9.27 6.18 -12.51
C PHE A 152 -10.77 6.25 -12.23
N PHE A 153 -11.36 7.45 -12.17
CA PHE A 153 -12.80 7.65 -11.96
C PHE A 153 -13.42 8.38 -13.16
N GLU A 154 -14.73 8.24 -13.32
CA GLU A 154 -15.48 8.98 -14.33
C GLU A 154 -15.40 10.49 -14.07
N HIS A 155 -15.34 11.27 -15.15
CA HIS A 155 -15.16 12.72 -15.07
C HIS A 155 -16.23 13.42 -14.23
N ASP A 156 -17.47 12.92 -14.25
CA ASP A 156 -18.57 13.48 -13.46
C ASP A 156 -18.33 13.32 -11.96
N VAL A 157 -17.80 12.17 -11.54
CA VAL A 157 -17.45 11.88 -10.15
C VAL A 157 -16.28 12.74 -9.71
N VAL A 158 -15.26 12.83 -10.56
CA VAL A 158 -14.11 13.69 -10.30
C VAL A 158 -14.58 15.11 -10.08
N ASN A 159 -15.40 15.66 -10.99
CA ASN A 159 -15.99 16.99 -10.84
C ASN A 159 -16.79 17.13 -9.54
N MET A 160 -17.64 16.17 -9.18
CA MET A 160 -18.44 16.24 -7.96
C MET A 160 -17.59 16.23 -6.69
N VAL A 161 -16.48 15.48 -6.71
CA VAL A 161 -15.57 15.39 -5.56
C VAL A 161 -14.67 16.62 -5.52
N THR A 162 -14.13 17.09 -6.64
CA THR A 162 -13.11 18.14 -6.70
C THR A 162 -13.65 19.55 -6.87
N ARG A 163 -14.91 19.74 -7.30
CA ARG A 163 -15.55 21.06 -7.33
C ARG A 163 -15.99 21.42 -5.91
N LYS A 164 -15.10 22.09 -5.20
CA LYS A 164 -15.48 23.28 -4.44
C LYS A 164 -15.37 24.48 -5.36
#